data_AF-A0A250X4C2-F1
#
_entry.id   AF-A0A250X4C2-F1
#
_cell.length_a   1.000
_cell.length_b   1.000
_cell.length_c   1.000
_cell.angle_alpha   90.00
_cell.angle_beta   90.00
_cell.angle_gamma   90.00
#
_symmetry.space_group_name_H-M   'P 1'
#
loop_
_entity.id
_entity.type
_entity.pdbx_description
1 polymer ?
#
loop_
_entity_poly.entity_id
_entity_poly.type
_entity_poly.pdbx_seq_one_letter_code
_entity_poly.pdbx_strand_id
1 'polypeptide(L)'
;MATNNIYTVLLFFLTTYSLPMFSSSATPATLIIALDREQRAVVTYVGNFLTKMLTELNSGSLKSPEHVRAHLLPYLGGLPALDALLIDDMNNGTCSVCYRSNETRSSLLNLRNLLTAEQLEAYDEQSACYHTLTNRIMEKLPVNDRGDILLPAGGIESDSQTKSIMESLFKSKQYNAVSCRAQAMQS
;
A
#
# COMPACT_ATOMS: atom_id res chain seq x y z
N MET A 1 61.99 12.62 29.53
CA MET A 1 61.79 11.39 30.33
C MET A 1 60.40 11.51 30.95
N ALA A 2 59.42 10.63 30.77
CA ALA A 2 59.42 9.23 30.34
C ALA A 2 58.29 8.96 29.34
N THR A 3 58.56 7.99 28.47
CA THR A 3 57.65 7.26 27.59
C THR A 3 56.62 6.45 28.37
N ASN A 4 55.43 6.23 27.80
CA ASN A 4 54.78 4.91 27.81
C ASN A 4 53.64 4.82 26.78
N ASN A 5 53.89 3.98 25.78
CA ASN A 5 52.92 3.31 24.90
C ASN A 5 52.13 2.28 25.72
N ILE A 6 50.81 2.20 25.53
CA ILE A 6 50.07 0.96 25.77
C ILE A 6 49.11 0.70 24.59
N TYR A 7 49.26 -0.53 24.10
CA TYR A 7 48.63 -1.20 22.98
C TYR A 7 47.15 -1.55 23.22
N THR A 8 46.40 -1.58 22.11
CA THR A 8 45.45 -2.62 21.70
C THR A 8 44.34 -3.05 22.67
N VAL A 9 43.08 -2.72 22.35
CA VAL A 9 41.99 -3.72 22.25
C VAL A 9 41.05 -3.33 21.10
N LEU A 10 41.22 -4.01 19.97
CA LEU A 10 40.17 -4.24 18.98
C LEU A 10 39.06 -5.06 19.66
N LEU A 11 37.83 -4.56 19.67
CA LEU A 11 36.64 -5.41 19.87
C LEU A 11 35.58 -5.01 18.85
N PHE A 12 35.65 -5.68 17.70
CA PHE A 12 34.58 -5.80 16.73
C PHE A 12 33.39 -6.50 17.41
N PHE A 13 32.35 -5.75 17.76
CA PHE A 13 31.02 -6.32 17.97
C PHE A 13 30.31 -6.41 16.62
N LEU A 14 30.63 -7.46 15.86
CA LEU A 14 29.77 -7.96 14.80
C LEU A 14 28.68 -8.80 15.48
N THR A 15 27.63 -8.15 15.98
CA THR A 15 26.38 -8.84 16.31
C THR A 15 25.66 -9.11 15.00
N THR A 16 25.91 -10.31 14.45
CA THR A 16 25.10 -10.91 13.40
C THR A 16 23.70 -11.14 13.96
N TYR A 17 22.82 -10.15 13.80
CA TYR A 17 21.39 -10.37 13.89
C TYR A 17 20.98 -11.26 12.72
N SER A 18 20.91 -12.56 12.98
CA SER A 18 20.23 -13.53 12.15
C SER A 18 18.76 -13.11 12.08
N LEU A 19 18.39 -12.45 10.98
CA LEU A 19 16.99 -12.24 10.64
C LEU A 19 16.32 -13.62 10.57
N PRO A 20 15.15 -13.83 11.18
CA PRO A 20 14.38 -15.03 10.92
C PRO A 20 14.04 -15.06 9.43
N MET A 21 14.66 -15.99 8.71
CA MET A 21 14.15 -16.44 7.42
C MET A 21 12.72 -16.93 7.66
N PHE A 22 11.74 -16.17 7.17
CA PHE A 22 10.37 -16.62 7.06
C PHE A 22 10.36 -17.89 6.22
N SER A 23 10.14 -19.02 6.90
CA SER A 23 9.92 -20.32 6.27
C SER A 23 8.59 -20.26 5.52
N SER A 24 8.69 -20.15 4.20
CA SER A 24 7.57 -20.21 3.27
C SER A 24 7.05 -21.64 3.18
N SER A 25 6.01 -21.95 3.97
CA SER A 25 5.27 -23.20 3.85
C SER A 25 3.77 -22.97 3.67
N ALA A 26 3.44 -22.32 2.56
CA ALA A 26 2.18 -22.51 1.86
C ALA A 26 2.43 -22.14 0.41
N THR A 27 2.36 -23.09 -0.52
CA THR A 27 2.55 -22.83 -1.95
C THR A 27 1.61 -21.73 -2.45
N PRO A 28 2.10 -20.51 -2.76
CA PRO A 28 1.31 -19.40 -3.30
C PRO A 28 1.28 -19.43 -4.84
N ALA A 29 1.89 -20.44 -5.46
CA ALA A 29 2.28 -20.42 -6.87
C ALA A 29 1.09 -20.43 -7.84
N THR A 30 -0.01 -21.11 -7.55
CA THR A 30 -1.05 -21.34 -8.57
C THR A 30 -1.83 -20.07 -8.96
N LEU A 31 -1.86 -19.04 -8.09
CA LEU A 31 -2.61 -17.82 -8.38
C LEU A 31 -1.76 -16.70 -8.98
N ILE A 32 -0.45 -16.69 -8.73
CA ILE A 32 0.48 -15.71 -9.32
C ILE A 32 0.71 -16.00 -10.81
N ILE A 33 0.49 -17.23 -11.26
CA ILE A 33 0.78 -17.68 -12.64
C ILE A 33 -0.23 -17.13 -13.68
N ALA A 34 -1.37 -16.56 -13.27
CA ALA A 34 -2.38 -16.05 -14.20
C ALA A 34 -2.50 -14.51 -14.27
N LEU A 35 -1.73 -13.76 -13.48
CA LEU A 35 -1.77 -12.29 -13.52
C LEU A 35 -0.80 -11.76 -14.59
N ASP A 36 -1.25 -10.84 -15.42
CA ASP A 36 -0.38 -10.09 -16.34
C ASP A 36 0.54 -9.10 -15.59
N ARG A 37 1.46 -8.42 -16.31
CA ARG A 37 2.45 -7.52 -15.69
C ARG A 37 1.76 -6.38 -14.96
N GLU A 38 0.72 -5.83 -15.57
CA GLU A 38 -0.07 -4.71 -15.10
C GLU A 38 -0.81 -5.05 -13.80
N GLN A 39 -1.49 -6.20 -13.78
CA GLN A 39 -2.20 -6.72 -12.61
C GLN A 39 -1.23 -6.98 -11.46
N ARG A 40 -0.05 -7.58 -11.73
CA ARG A 40 0.97 -7.80 -10.69
C ARG A 40 1.46 -6.48 -10.08
N ALA A 41 1.66 -5.44 -10.88
CA ALA A 41 2.06 -4.13 -10.39
C ALA A 41 1.00 -3.54 -9.46
N VAL A 42 -0.28 -3.58 -9.86
CA VAL A 42 -1.40 -3.12 -9.04
C VAL A 42 -1.54 -3.95 -7.76
N VAL A 43 -1.49 -5.28 -7.84
CA VAL A 43 -1.54 -6.17 -6.65
C VAL A 43 -0.43 -5.84 -5.67
N THR A 44 0.79 -5.64 -6.17
CA THR A 44 1.94 -5.36 -5.31
C THR A 44 1.78 -4.02 -4.61
N TYR A 45 1.45 -2.98 -5.38
CA TYR A 45 1.37 -1.61 -4.86
C TYR A 45 0.18 -1.41 -3.91
N VAL A 46 -1.02 -1.85 -4.32
CA VAL A 46 -2.24 -1.80 -3.51
C VAL A 46 -2.11 -2.72 -2.30
N GLY A 47 -1.55 -3.92 -2.50
CA GLY A 47 -1.39 -4.94 -1.47
C GLY A 47 -0.57 -4.45 -0.28
N ASN A 48 0.50 -3.69 -0.54
CA ASN A 48 1.30 -3.05 0.52
C ASN A 48 0.45 -2.14 1.43
N PHE A 49 -0.46 -1.35 0.86
CA PHE A 49 -1.39 -0.53 1.65
C PHE A 49 -2.42 -1.38 2.39
N LEU A 50 -3.06 -2.31 1.69
CA LEU A 50 -4.10 -3.15 2.29
C LEU A 50 -3.55 -3.98 3.44
N THR A 51 -2.38 -4.61 3.27
CA THR A 51 -1.75 -5.40 4.33
C THR A 51 -1.45 -4.53 5.56
N LYS A 52 -0.91 -3.31 5.39
CA LYS A 52 -0.69 -2.39 6.52
C LYS A 52 -2.01 -2.03 7.21
N MET A 53 -3.00 -1.60 6.45
CA MET A 53 -4.31 -1.18 6.97
C MET A 53 -5.02 -2.33 7.70
N LEU A 54 -5.06 -3.52 7.11
CA LEU A 54 -5.67 -4.71 7.71
C LEU A 54 -4.90 -5.19 8.95
N THR A 55 -3.57 -5.05 8.97
CA THR A 55 -2.76 -5.33 10.17
C THR A 55 -3.11 -4.38 11.31
N GLU A 56 -3.31 -3.09 11.01
CA GLU A 56 -3.77 -2.12 12.02
C GLU A 56 -5.18 -2.49 12.53
N LEU A 57 -6.11 -2.85 11.65
CA LEU A 57 -7.45 -3.33 12.06
C LEU A 57 -7.39 -4.59 12.93
N ASN A 58 -6.58 -5.57 12.53
CA ASN A 58 -6.35 -6.81 13.27
C ASN A 58 -5.71 -6.56 14.64
N SER A 59 -4.95 -5.46 14.80
CA SER A 59 -4.38 -5.03 16.08
C SER A 59 -5.36 -4.23 16.96
N GLY A 60 -6.61 -4.04 16.52
CA GLY A 60 -7.67 -3.35 17.26
C GLY A 60 -7.81 -1.87 16.91
N SER A 61 -7.13 -1.36 15.88
CA SER A 61 -7.36 0.00 15.38
C SER A 61 -8.75 0.09 14.76
N LEU A 62 -9.55 1.07 15.18
CA LEU A 62 -10.84 1.36 14.56
C LEU A 62 -10.64 2.37 13.43
N LYS A 63 -11.18 2.07 12.24
CA LYS A 63 -11.16 2.98 11.09
C LYS A 63 -12.53 2.99 10.41
N SER A 64 -13.01 4.17 10.06
CA SER A 64 -14.20 4.28 9.21
C SER A 64 -13.83 4.06 7.73
N PRO A 65 -14.81 3.71 6.87
CA PRO A 65 -14.60 3.67 5.43
C PRO A 65 -14.06 4.98 4.86
N GLU A 66 -14.56 6.13 5.34
CA GLU A 66 -14.11 7.46 4.90
C GLU A 66 -12.65 7.71 5.28
N HIS A 67 -12.24 7.31 6.48
CA HIS A 67 -10.85 7.44 6.92
C HIS A 67 -9.91 6.63 6.02
N VAL A 68 -10.25 5.37 5.71
CA VAL A 68 -9.44 4.54 4.82
C VAL A 68 -9.45 5.09 3.40
N ARG A 69 -10.61 5.53 2.89
CA ARG A 69 -10.73 6.16 1.58
C ARG A 69 -9.85 7.40 1.45
N ALA A 70 -9.82 8.26 2.47
CA ALA A 70 -9.03 9.49 2.49
C ALA A 70 -7.50 9.24 2.42
N HIS A 71 -7.04 8.05 2.84
CA HIS A 71 -5.63 7.65 2.76
C HIS A 71 -5.33 6.82 1.51
N LEU A 72 -6.26 5.94 1.13
CA LEU A 72 -6.11 5.07 -0.04
C LEU A 72 -6.06 5.89 -1.32
N LEU A 73 -6.92 6.90 -1.46
CA LEU A 73 -7.01 7.72 -2.67
C LEU A 73 -5.66 8.41 -3.02
N PRO A 74 -5.04 9.22 -2.14
CA PRO A 74 -3.73 9.80 -2.42
C PRO A 74 -2.63 8.75 -2.62
N TYR A 75 -2.66 7.65 -1.86
CA TYR A 75 -1.66 6.59 -2.00
C TYR A 75 -1.69 5.96 -3.40
N LEU A 76 -2.89 5.64 -3.91
CA LEU A 76 -3.06 5.06 -5.23
C LEU A 76 -2.81 6.04 -6.37
N GLY A 77 -2.96 7.34 -6.13
CA GLY A 77 -2.61 8.39 -7.11
C GLY A 77 -1.11 8.62 -7.28
N GLY A 78 -0.26 7.89 -6.56
CA GLY A 78 1.20 7.98 -6.68
C GLY A 78 1.77 9.30 -6.18
N LEU A 79 3.01 9.62 -6.58
CA LEU A 79 3.70 10.84 -6.13
C LEU A 79 2.90 12.13 -6.38
N PRO A 80 2.25 12.35 -7.54
CA PRO A 80 1.48 13.57 -7.77
C PRO A 80 0.36 13.79 -6.75
N ALA A 81 -0.41 12.75 -6.43
CA ALA A 81 -1.50 12.85 -5.44
C ALA A 81 -0.97 12.93 -4.00
N LEU A 82 0.18 12.32 -3.71
CA LEU A 82 0.86 12.48 -2.42
C LEU A 82 1.37 13.91 -2.23
N ASP A 83 1.91 14.54 -3.26
CA ASP A 83 2.37 15.94 -3.19
C ASP A 83 1.19 16.91 -3.14
N ALA A 84 0.04 16.55 -3.71
CA ALA A 84 -1.20 17.31 -3.57
C ALA A 84 -1.63 17.48 -2.11
N LEU A 85 -1.29 16.55 -1.20
CA LEU A 85 -1.55 16.70 0.25
C LEU A 85 -0.81 17.89 0.91
N LEU A 86 0.15 18.51 0.22
CA LEU A 86 0.84 19.72 0.68
C LEU A 86 0.19 21.00 0.17
N ILE A 87 -0.52 20.94 -0.97
CA ILE A 87 -0.88 22.13 -1.75
C ILE A 87 -2.37 22.23 -2.10
N ASP A 88 -3.12 21.12 -2.16
CA ASP A 88 -4.54 21.15 -2.51
C ASP A 88 -5.35 21.81 -1.41
N ASP A 89 -6.24 22.74 -1.76
CA ASP A 89 -7.15 23.38 -0.82
C ASP A 89 -8.54 22.72 -0.92
N MET A 90 -9.23 22.57 0.21
CA MET A 90 -10.63 22.13 0.25
C MET A 90 -11.56 23.06 -0.55
N ASN A 91 -11.19 24.33 -0.70
CA ASN A 91 -11.96 25.31 -1.46
C ASN A 91 -11.72 25.23 -2.97
N ASN A 92 -10.78 24.40 -3.44
CA ASN A 92 -10.53 24.21 -4.85
C ASN A 92 -11.47 23.15 -5.42
N GLY A 93 -12.38 23.55 -6.32
CA GLY A 93 -13.32 22.62 -6.97
C GLY A 93 -12.67 21.55 -7.87
N THR A 94 -11.36 21.64 -8.11
CA THR A 94 -10.57 20.66 -8.87
C THR A 94 -9.57 19.88 -8.03
N CYS A 95 -9.68 19.92 -6.70
CA CYS A 95 -8.78 19.18 -5.82
C CYS A 95 -8.82 17.67 -6.12
N SER A 96 -7.65 17.04 -6.09
CA SER A 96 -7.49 15.61 -6.32
C SER A 96 -7.78 14.80 -5.05
N VAL A 97 -7.29 15.30 -3.90
CA VAL A 97 -7.39 14.65 -2.58
C VAL A 97 -8.19 15.50 -1.58
N CYS A 98 -8.35 16.81 -1.86
CA CYS A 98 -9.26 17.72 -1.16
C CYS A 98 -9.05 17.83 0.36
N TYR A 99 -7.83 17.60 0.86
CA TYR A 99 -7.40 18.00 2.20
C TYR A 99 -5.87 18.13 2.24
N ARG A 100 -5.35 18.84 3.25
CA ARG A 100 -3.91 18.98 3.50
C ARG A 100 -3.49 18.26 4.76
N SER A 101 -2.39 17.51 4.67
CA SER A 101 -1.77 16.88 5.83
C SER A 101 -0.34 16.44 5.51
N ASN A 102 0.64 17.17 6.05
CA ASN A 102 2.05 16.81 5.90
C ASN A 102 2.36 15.46 6.55
N GLU A 103 1.76 15.19 7.71
CA GLU A 103 1.92 13.91 8.42
C GLU A 103 1.37 12.74 7.61
N THR A 104 0.19 12.90 7.01
CA THR A 104 -0.40 11.86 6.15
C THR A 104 0.47 11.63 4.92
N ARG A 105 0.95 12.70 4.26
CA ARG A 105 1.89 12.56 3.14
C ARG A 105 3.13 11.78 3.54
N SER A 106 3.80 12.17 4.62
CA SER A 106 5.01 11.49 5.10
C SER A 106 4.75 10.01 5.39
N SER A 107 3.63 9.70 6.05
CA SER A 107 3.27 8.32 6.39
C SER A 107 3.01 7.47 5.15
N LEU A 108 2.28 7.99 4.16
CA LEU A 108 1.99 7.29 2.91
C LEU A 108 3.22 7.18 2.00
N LEU A 109 4.10 8.19 2.00
CA LEU A 109 5.35 8.14 1.28
C LEU A 109 6.30 7.10 1.87
N ASN A 110 6.37 7.00 3.20
CA ASN A 110 7.15 5.95 3.88
C ASN A 110 6.63 4.56 3.50
N LEU A 111 5.31 4.38 3.45
CA LEU A 111 4.69 3.14 3.00
C LEU A 111 5.06 2.80 1.56
N ARG A 112 4.99 3.79 0.66
CA ARG A 112 5.39 3.64 -0.75
C ARG A 112 6.86 3.24 -0.88
N ASN A 113 7.74 3.82 -0.06
CA ASN A 113 9.19 3.56 -0.08
C ASN A 113 9.58 2.17 0.45
N LEU A 114 8.63 1.35 0.93
CA LEU A 114 8.87 -0.07 1.22
C LEU A 114 8.96 -0.93 -0.04
N LEU A 115 8.49 -0.42 -1.19
CA LEU A 115 8.54 -1.09 -2.48
C LEU A 115 9.86 -0.81 -3.20
N THR A 116 10.30 -1.75 -4.04
CA THR A 116 11.49 -1.54 -4.87
C THR A 116 11.23 -0.53 -5.97
N ALA A 117 12.28 0.10 -6.50
CA ALA A 117 12.17 1.03 -7.63
C ALA A 117 11.45 0.39 -8.84
N GLU A 118 11.75 -0.87 -9.14
CA GLU A 118 11.09 -1.63 -10.22
C GLU A 118 9.58 -1.81 -9.98
N GLN A 119 9.16 -2.08 -8.74
CA GLN A 119 7.75 -2.22 -8.39
C GLN A 119 7.00 -0.88 -8.50
N LEU A 120 7.65 0.21 -8.08
CA LEU A 120 7.10 1.56 -8.18
C LEU A 120 6.95 1.99 -9.64
N GLU A 121 8.00 1.81 -10.44
CA GLU A 121 7.98 2.09 -11.88
C GLU A 121 6.88 1.29 -12.59
N ALA A 122 6.80 -0.02 -12.32
CA ALA A 122 5.80 -0.88 -12.93
C ALA A 122 4.36 -0.43 -12.62
N TYR A 123 4.09 0.13 -11.42
CA TYR A 123 2.79 0.67 -11.05
C TYR A 123 2.53 2.04 -11.69
N ASP A 124 3.51 2.95 -11.62
CA ASP A 124 3.37 4.32 -12.14
C ASP A 124 3.19 4.32 -13.67
N GLU A 125 3.84 3.40 -14.39
CA GLU A 125 3.66 3.19 -15.83
C GLU A 125 2.19 2.88 -16.21
N GLN A 126 1.41 2.31 -15.29
CA GLN A 126 0.03 1.89 -15.56
C GLN A 126 -0.94 3.06 -15.74
N SER A 127 -0.63 4.23 -15.17
CA SER A 127 -1.58 5.35 -15.12
C SER A 127 -2.98 4.90 -14.65
N ALA A 128 -3.02 4.15 -13.55
CA ALA A 128 -4.26 3.56 -13.04
C ALA A 128 -5.35 4.62 -12.80
N CYS A 129 -6.62 4.32 -13.12
CA CYS A 129 -7.77 5.13 -12.64
C CYS A 129 -7.89 5.00 -11.12
N TYR A 130 -7.04 5.67 -10.36
CA TYR A 130 -6.93 5.45 -8.92
C TYR A 130 -8.22 5.80 -8.17
N HIS A 131 -9.06 6.72 -8.69
CA HIS A 131 -10.42 6.95 -8.16
C HIS A 131 -11.32 5.71 -8.30
N THR A 132 -11.40 5.13 -9.50
CA THR A 132 -12.19 3.92 -9.76
C THR A 132 -11.64 2.74 -8.96
N LEU A 133 -10.32 2.56 -8.95
CA LEU A 133 -9.65 1.53 -8.19
C LEU A 133 -9.94 1.66 -6.68
N THR A 134 -9.86 2.88 -6.14
CA THR A 134 -10.25 3.18 -4.75
C THR A 134 -11.67 2.73 -4.48
N ASN A 135 -12.64 3.12 -5.32
CA ASN A 135 -14.04 2.71 -5.14
C ASN A 135 -14.20 1.20 -5.11
N ARG A 136 -13.57 0.50 -6.06
CA ARG A 136 -13.65 -0.97 -6.15
C ARG A 136 -13.01 -1.68 -4.96
N ILE A 137 -11.91 -1.16 -4.42
CA ILE A 137 -11.29 -1.70 -3.21
C ILE A 137 -12.21 -1.48 -2.01
N MET A 138 -12.75 -0.26 -1.85
CA MET A 138 -13.65 0.07 -0.74
C MET A 138 -14.91 -0.80 -0.75
N GLU A 139 -15.47 -1.14 -1.92
CA GLU A 139 -16.59 -2.09 -2.08
C GLU A 139 -16.29 -3.51 -1.56
N LYS A 140 -15.03 -3.89 -1.38
CA LYS A 140 -14.61 -5.20 -0.88
C LYS A 140 -14.23 -5.21 0.59
N LEU A 141 -14.10 -4.05 1.22
CA LEU A 141 -13.70 -3.99 2.62
C LEU A 141 -14.88 -4.35 3.52
N PRO A 142 -14.72 -5.33 4.43
CA PRO A 142 -15.76 -5.66 5.39
C PRO A 142 -16.04 -4.51 6.35
N VAL A 143 -17.32 -4.21 6.53
CA VAL A 143 -17.84 -3.23 7.48
C VAL A 143 -18.73 -3.91 8.52
N ASN A 144 -18.98 -3.24 9.63
CA ASN A 144 -20.00 -3.65 10.58
C ASN A 144 -21.43 -3.50 10.01
N ASP A 145 -22.42 -3.99 10.74
CA ASP A 145 -23.84 -3.95 10.32
C ASP A 145 -24.37 -2.55 10.02
N ARG A 146 -23.73 -1.51 10.57
CA ARG A 146 -24.09 -0.10 10.36
C ARG A 146 -23.35 0.56 9.20
N GLY A 147 -22.31 -0.08 8.69
CA GLY A 147 -21.48 0.46 7.61
C GLY A 147 -20.51 1.56 8.02
N ASP A 148 -20.39 1.91 9.31
CA ASP A 148 -19.61 3.06 9.78
C ASP A 148 -18.19 2.70 10.24
N ILE A 149 -17.90 1.42 10.47
CA ILE A 149 -16.60 0.92 10.95
C ILE A 149 -16.16 -0.27 10.11
N LEU A 150 -14.90 -0.28 9.67
CA LEU A 150 -14.28 -1.45 9.06
C LEU A 150 -14.00 -2.52 10.11
N LEU A 151 -14.35 -3.77 9.79
CA LEU A 151 -14.09 -4.91 10.66
C LEU A 151 -12.95 -5.76 10.11
N PRO A 152 -12.05 -6.30 10.95
CA PRO A 152 -11.17 -7.36 10.50
C PRO A 152 -11.99 -8.59 10.10
N ALA A 153 -11.56 -9.33 9.08
CA ALA A 153 -12.12 -10.66 8.86
C ALA A 153 -11.52 -11.58 9.92
N GLY A 154 -12.14 -11.63 11.10
CA GLY A 154 -11.59 -12.22 12.31
C GLY A 154 -10.90 -13.58 12.07
N GLY A 155 -9.70 -13.75 12.63
CA GLY A 155 -8.91 -14.97 12.51
C GLY A 155 -8.23 -15.18 11.15
N ILE A 156 -8.26 -14.20 10.24
CA ILE A 156 -7.57 -14.24 8.95
C ILE A 156 -6.36 -13.31 8.98
N GLU A 157 -5.20 -13.84 8.60
CA GLU A 157 -3.97 -13.07 8.43
C GLU A 157 -4.17 -11.95 7.38
N SER A 158 -3.62 -10.76 7.66
CA SER A 158 -3.76 -9.57 6.81
C SER A 158 -3.37 -9.86 5.35
N ASP A 159 -2.30 -10.61 5.11
CA ASP A 159 -1.84 -10.97 3.76
C ASP A 159 -2.82 -11.87 3.02
N SER A 160 -3.46 -12.81 3.73
CA SER A 160 -4.46 -13.69 3.15
C SER A 160 -5.72 -12.91 2.78
N GLN A 161 -6.12 -11.97 3.62
CA GLN A 161 -7.26 -11.10 3.36
C GLN A 161 -6.98 -10.11 2.22
N THR A 162 -5.80 -9.48 2.19
CA THR A 162 -5.31 -8.67 1.06
C THR A 162 -5.37 -9.46 -0.24
N LYS A 163 -4.82 -10.67 -0.26
CA LYS A 163 -4.84 -11.55 -1.44
C LYS A 163 -6.25 -11.83 -1.91
N SER A 164 -7.17 -12.16 -1.00
CA SER A 164 -8.58 -12.41 -1.33
C SER A 164 -9.28 -11.19 -1.95
N ILE A 165 -9.03 -9.98 -1.41
CA ILE A 165 -9.58 -8.73 -1.95
C ILE A 165 -9.06 -8.51 -3.38
N MET A 166 -7.75 -8.62 -3.58
CA MET A 166 -7.14 -8.41 -4.90
C MET A 166 -7.58 -9.47 -5.91
N GLU A 167 -7.69 -10.73 -5.51
CA GLU A 167 -8.25 -11.78 -6.35
C GLU A 167 -9.67 -11.49 -6.80
N SER A 168 -10.53 -11.06 -5.87
CA SER A 168 -11.92 -10.71 -6.20
C SER A 168 -11.99 -9.57 -7.20
N LEU A 169 -11.12 -8.56 -7.06
CA LEU A 169 -11.06 -7.40 -7.94
C LEU A 169 -10.78 -7.80 -9.40
N PHE A 170 -9.81 -8.70 -9.62
CA PHE A 170 -9.40 -9.09 -10.98
C PHE A 170 -10.24 -10.23 -11.57
N LYS A 171 -10.64 -11.24 -10.77
CA LYS A 171 -11.50 -12.35 -11.25
C LYS A 171 -12.85 -11.86 -11.75
N SER A 172 -13.39 -10.82 -11.13
CA SER A 172 -14.68 -10.24 -11.50
C SER A 172 -14.61 -9.32 -12.72
N LYS A 173 -13.42 -9.09 -13.31
CA LYS A 173 -13.16 -8.08 -14.35
C LYS A 173 -13.67 -6.68 -13.95
N GLN A 174 -13.81 -6.41 -12.65
CA GLN A 174 -14.34 -5.13 -12.13
C GLN A 174 -13.34 -3.99 -12.25
N TYR A 175 -12.07 -4.32 -12.52
CA TYR A 175 -11.02 -3.37 -12.84
C TYR A 175 -10.19 -3.88 -14.03
N ASN A 176 -9.96 -3.01 -15.00
CA ASN A 176 -9.09 -3.24 -16.14
C ASN A 176 -8.21 -1.99 -16.34
N ALA A 177 -6.91 -2.12 -16.06
CA ALA A 177 -5.95 -1.02 -16.19
C ALA A 177 -5.88 -0.45 -17.62
N VAL A 178 -6.10 -1.27 -18.65
CA VAL A 178 -6.06 -0.85 -20.07
C VAL A 178 -7.22 0.09 -20.40
N SER A 179 -8.42 -0.17 -19.85
CA SER A 179 -9.59 0.69 -20.07
C SER A 179 -9.41 2.10 -19.50
N CYS A 180 -8.52 2.25 -18.51
CA CYS A 180 -8.24 3.52 -17.84
C CYS A 180 -7.36 4.44 -18.66
N ARG A 181 -6.33 3.88 -19.30
CA ARG A 181 -5.40 4.64 -20.14
C ARG A 181 -6.11 5.35 -21.29
N ALA A 182 -7.11 4.68 -21.89
CA ALA A 182 -7.92 5.25 -22.97
C ALA A 182 -8.78 6.45 -22.52
N GLN A 183 -9.22 6.48 -21.26
CA GLN A 183 -10.00 7.59 -20.71
C GLN A 183 -9.12 8.80 -20.37
N ALA A 184 -7.92 8.57 -19.82
CA ALA A 184 -6.99 9.64 -19.49
C ALA A 184 -6.41 10.37 -20.71
N MET A 185 -6.40 9.74 -21.90
CA MET A 185 -5.97 10.38 -23.15
C MET A 185 -7.04 11.28 -23.80
N GLN A 186 -8.28 11.23 -23.32
CA GLN A 186 -9.40 11.99 -23.88
C GLN A 186 -9.79 13.21 -23.04
N SER A 187 -9.18 13.38 -21.87
CA SER A 187 -9.37 14.48 -20.91
C SER A 187 -8.16 15.42 -20.91
#